data_AF-A0A238JW03-F1
#
_entry.id   AF-A0A238JW03-F1
#
_cell.length_a   1.000
_cell.length_b   1.000
_cell.length_c   1.000
_cell.angle_alpha   90.00
_cell.angle_beta   90.00
_cell.angle_gamma   90.00
#
_symmetry.space_group_name_H-M   'P 1'
#
loop_
_entity.id
_entity.type
_entity.pdbx_description
1 polymer ?
#
loop_
_entity_poly.entity_id
_entity_poly.type
_entity_poly.pdbx_seq_one_letter_code
_entity_poly.pdbx_strand_id
1 'polypeptide(L)'
;MSSTTDNPALADTTWLDQFDLTVRQRDFVLAYLADPNGRQAAIKAGYAPGSADVTASRLLDNVKVAKAIAEGRRQIESKAMLDAEGVVELWTQIATADPRELTQHVYAPCRYCHGIDHQYQWKTEREFTEAKARAVFSVFSAEKGRDAAMAGVIEDPRIPDDAGGYGYRLTEDPNPNCPECPRMGVEATRAA
;
A
#
# COMPACT_ATOMS: atom_id res chain seq x y z
N MET A 1 -10.10 -9.32 27.96
CA MET A 1 -8.70 -9.68 27.66
C MET A 1 -8.31 -8.91 26.43
N SER A 2 -7.70 -7.73 26.59
CA SER A 2 -7.15 -6.95 25.49
C SER A 2 -5.75 -6.55 25.93
N SER A 3 -4.76 -7.15 25.29
CA SER A 3 -3.34 -6.91 25.49
C SER A 3 -2.99 -5.50 25.05
N THR A 4 -2.50 -4.68 25.96
CA THR A 4 -2.09 -3.28 25.73
C THR A 4 -0.73 -3.15 25.03
N THR A 5 -0.35 -4.12 24.18
CA THR A 5 1.02 -4.28 23.68
C THR A 5 1.21 -3.89 22.22
N ASP A 6 0.45 -2.92 21.71
CA ASP A 6 0.58 -2.44 20.33
C ASP A 6 1.32 -1.08 20.23
N ASN A 7 2.26 -0.80 21.16
CA ASN A 7 3.22 0.27 20.97
C ASN A 7 4.64 -0.31 20.76
N PRO A 8 5.13 -0.42 19.51
CA PRO A 8 6.42 -1.02 19.20
C PRO A 8 7.61 -0.25 19.79
N ALA A 9 7.42 0.99 20.27
CA ALA A 9 8.47 1.76 20.94
C ALA A 9 8.80 1.27 22.37
N LEU A 10 7.96 0.41 22.97
CA LEU A 10 8.08 -0.09 24.35
C LEU A 10 8.50 -1.57 24.44
N ALA A 11 8.93 -2.20 23.34
CA ALA A 11 9.25 -3.63 23.31
C ALA A 11 10.45 -4.03 24.18
N ASP A 12 11.36 -3.09 24.45
CA ASP A 12 12.46 -3.26 25.41
C ASP A 12 12.21 -2.38 26.65
N THR A 13 11.94 -3.03 27.79
CA THR A 13 11.73 -2.37 29.09
C THR A 13 12.89 -2.60 30.06
N THR A 14 14.01 -3.15 29.59
CA THR A 14 15.20 -3.46 30.41
C THR A 14 15.82 -2.20 31.03
N TRP A 15 15.69 -1.04 30.38
CA TRP A 15 16.12 0.25 30.93
C TRP A 15 15.41 0.64 32.24
N LEU A 16 14.26 0.04 32.58
CA LEU A 16 13.58 0.27 33.86
C LEU A 16 14.24 -0.45 35.04
N ASP A 17 15.05 -1.48 34.79
CA ASP A 17 15.66 -2.33 35.83
C ASP A 17 16.58 -1.51 36.76
N GLN A 18 17.19 -0.44 36.25
CA GLN A 18 18.09 0.44 37.00
C GLN A 18 17.39 1.28 38.09
N PHE A 19 16.05 1.39 38.06
CA PHE A 19 15.30 2.22 39.00
C PHE A 19 14.76 1.47 40.21
N ASP A 20 14.97 0.15 40.30
CA ASP A 20 14.53 -0.70 41.41
C ASP A 20 13.05 -0.45 41.77
N LEU A 21 12.21 -0.58 40.74
CA LEU A 21 10.77 -0.37 40.77
C LEU A 21 10.04 -1.70 41.01
N THR A 22 8.94 -1.64 41.76
CA THR A 22 8.00 -2.77 41.83
C THR A 22 7.33 -2.99 40.47
N VAL A 23 6.82 -4.21 40.22
CA VAL A 23 6.11 -4.55 38.97
C VAL A 23 5.00 -3.53 38.66
N ARG A 24 4.15 -3.19 39.64
CA ARG A 24 3.08 -2.19 39.46
C ARG A 24 3.58 -0.77 39.19
N GLN A 25 4.74 -0.40 39.75
CA GLN A 25 5.35 0.90 39.44
C GLN A 25 5.89 0.94 38.02
N ARG A 26 6.47 -0.17 37.52
CA ARG A 26 6.90 -0.27 36.11
C ARG A 26 5.70 -0.14 35.18
N ASP A 27 4.62 -0.86 35.46
CA ASP A 27 3.38 -0.79 34.67
C ASP A 27 2.81 0.63 34.67
N PHE A 28 2.87 1.33 35.82
CA PHE A 28 2.45 2.73 35.91
C PHE A 28 3.30 3.65 35.04
N VAL A 29 4.63 3.51 35.09
CA VAL A 29 5.57 4.31 34.26
C VAL A 29 5.28 4.08 32.78
N LEU A 30 5.18 2.82 32.34
CA LEU A 30 4.90 2.48 30.94
C LEU A 30 3.54 3.02 30.50
N ALA A 31 2.50 2.86 31.32
CA ALA A 31 1.17 3.37 31.01
C ALA A 31 1.11 4.90 30.96
N TYR A 32 1.85 5.59 31.84
CA TYR A 32 1.93 7.05 31.89
C TYR A 32 2.75 7.65 30.74
N LEU A 33 3.80 6.95 30.29
CA LEU A 33 4.59 7.35 29.12
C LEU A 33 3.79 7.18 27.81
N ALA A 34 2.92 6.17 27.74
CA ALA A 34 2.03 5.98 26.60
C ALA A 34 0.90 7.01 26.52
N ASP A 35 0.32 7.38 27.67
CA ASP A 35 -0.72 8.39 27.80
C ASP A 35 -0.53 9.14 29.12
N PRO A 36 -0.18 10.44 29.12
CA PRO A 36 0.19 11.21 30.31
C PRO A 36 -1.02 11.59 31.19
N ASN A 37 -1.90 10.62 31.45
CA ASN A 37 -3.03 10.68 32.35
C ASN A 37 -2.75 9.79 33.58
N GLY A 38 -2.39 10.41 34.71
CA GLY A 38 -1.98 9.70 35.92
C GLY A 38 -3.03 8.72 36.46
N ARG A 39 -4.30 9.13 36.49
CA ARG A 39 -5.41 8.29 36.96
C ARG A 39 -5.57 7.03 36.11
N GLN A 40 -5.56 7.19 34.80
CA GLN A 40 -5.68 6.07 33.86
C GLN A 40 -4.46 5.15 33.93
N ALA A 41 -3.26 5.71 34.05
CA ALA A 41 -2.03 4.93 34.23
C ALA A 41 -2.07 4.09 35.52
N ALA A 42 -2.56 4.66 36.63
CA ALA A 42 -2.72 3.94 37.88
C ALA A 42 -3.73 2.78 37.76
N ILE A 43 -4.87 3.00 37.10
CA ILE A 43 -5.86 1.93 36.87
C ILE A 43 -5.27 0.82 36.00
N LYS A 44 -4.59 1.17 34.89
CA LYS A 44 -3.92 0.22 34.00
C LYS A 44 -2.84 -0.60 34.71
N ALA A 45 -2.11 0.01 35.64
CA ALA A 45 -1.10 -0.63 36.47
C ALA A 45 -1.67 -1.49 37.62
N GLY A 46 -2.99 -1.66 37.69
CA GLY A 46 -3.66 -2.53 38.67
C GLY A 46 -3.86 -1.91 40.05
N TYR A 47 -3.83 -0.57 40.17
CA TYR A 47 -4.24 0.12 41.39
C TYR A 47 -5.76 0.29 41.48
N ALA A 48 -6.27 0.44 42.69
CA ALA A 48 -7.71 0.53 42.95
C ALA A 48 -8.33 1.77 42.27
N PRO A 49 -9.41 1.62 41.47
CA PRO A 49 -10.00 2.75 40.73
C PRO A 49 -10.49 3.90 41.62
N GLY A 50 -11.01 3.58 42.82
CA GLY A 50 -11.55 4.57 43.75
C GLY A 50 -10.50 5.49 44.38
N SER A 51 -9.22 5.12 44.31
CA SER A 51 -8.10 5.92 44.84
C SER A 51 -7.02 6.17 43.79
N ALA A 52 -7.32 5.95 42.51
CA ALA A 52 -6.36 6.04 41.41
C ALA A 52 -5.74 7.43 41.28
N ASP A 53 -6.52 8.50 41.48
CA ASP A 53 -6.04 9.88 41.43
C ASP A 53 -4.98 10.17 42.50
N VAL A 54 -5.30 9.85 43.76
CA VAL A 54 -4.37 10.03 44.90
C VAL A 54 -3.14 9.15 44.74
N THR A 55 -3.32 7.91 44.26
CA THR A 55 -2.23 6.97 44.02
C THR A 55 -1.30 7.48 42.92
N ALA A 56 -1.87 7.99 41.81
CA ALA A 56 -1.10 8.57 40.73
C ALA A 56 -0.26 9.76 41.19
N SER A 57 -0.83 10.70 41.95
CA SER A 57 -0.06 11.83 42.50
C SER A 57 1.11 11.35 43.35
N ARG A 58 0.88 10.40 44.27
CA ARG A 58 1.96 9.82 45.09
C ARG A 58 3.03 9.10 44.27
N LEU A 59 2.64 8.43 43.19
CA LEU A 59 3.58 7.77 42.29
C LEU A 59 4.40 8.78 41.49
N LEU A 60 3.78 9.87 41.03
CA LEU A 60 4.49 10.95 40.33
C LEU A 60 5.48 11.69 41.25
N ASP A 61 5.17 11.81 42.54
CA ASP A 61 6.07 12.39 43.55
C ASP A 61 7.18 11.41 43.99
N ASN A 62 7.04 10.11 43.70
CA ASN A 62 8.05 9.12 44.07
C ASN A 62 9.31 9.32 43.23
N VAL A 63 10.45 9.58 43.88
CA VAL A 63 11.72 9.90 43.21
C VAL A 63 12.16 8.83 42.19
N LYS A 64 11.95 7.54 42.48
CA LYS A 64 12.33 6.46 41.54
C LYS A 64 11.44 6.47 40.30
N VAL A 65 10.13 6.62 40.49
CA VAL A 65 9.14 6.67 39.40
C VAL A 65 9.33 7.94 38.57
N ALA A 66 9.52 9.09 39.20
CA ALA A 66 9.78 10.36 38.51
C ALA A 66 11.05 10.29 37.63
N LYS A 67 12.13 9.71 38.14
CA LYS A 67 13.36 9.48 37.36
C LYS A 67 13.13 8.54 36.17
N ALA A 68 12.39 7.46 36.37
CA ALA A 68 12.05 6.52 35.30
C ALA A 68 11.17 7.19 34.21
N ILE A 69 10.20 8.02 34.60
CA ILE A 69 9.40 8.79 33.64
C ILE A 69 10.27 9.79 32.86
N ALA A 70 11.18 10.50 33.54
CA ALA A 70 12.06 11.45 32.88
C ALA A 70 12.99 10.76 31.86
N GLU A 71 13.55 9.61 32.21
CA GLU A 71 14.38 8.80 31.31
C GLU A 71 13.58 8.26 30.12
N GLY A 72 12.40 7.68 30.38
CA GLY A 72 11.52 7.21 29.33
C GLY A 72 11.10 8.32 28.36
N ARG A 73 10.83 9.53 28.87
CA ARG A 73 10.56 10.71 28.03
C ARG A 73 11.75 11.07 27.14
N ARG A 74 12.98 11.07 27.67
CA ARG A 74 14.18 11.32 26.86
C ARG A 74 14.36 10.30 25.75
N GLN A 75 14.12 9.02 26.04
CA GLN A 75 14.21 7.97 25.02
C GLN A 75 13.13 8.09 23.96
N ILE A 76 11.89 8.44 24.35
CA ILE A 76 10.81 8.73 23.40
C ILE A 76 11.18 9.95 22.55
N GLU A 77 11.64 11.04 23.16
CA GLU A 77 12.07 12.25 22.45
C GLU A 77 13.21 11.97 21.48
N SER A 78 14.23 11.20 21.90
CA SER A 78 15.36 10.80 21.05
C SER A 78 14.95 9.90 19.89
N LYS A 79 13.87 9.13 20.01
CA LYS A 79 13.36 8.27 18.92
C LYS A 79 12.33 8.97 18.04
N ALA A 80 11.52 9.86 18.63
CA ALA A 80 10.45 10.59 17.95
C ALA A 80 10.98 11.80 17.19
N MET A 81 12.04 12.43 17.69
CA MET A 81 12.86 13.34 16.92
C MET A 81 13.76 12.47 16.04
N LEU A 82 13.42 12.35 14.75
CA LEU A 82 14.47 12.24 13.75
C LEU A 82 15.41 13.43 14.01
N ASP A 83 16.59 13.15 14.54
CA ASP A 83 17.61 14.17 14.68
C ASP A 83 18.04 14.63 13.28
N ALA A 84 18.82 15.72 13.23
CA ALA A 84 19.27 16.25 11.95
C ALA A 84 19.99 15.19 11.11
N GLU A 85 20.67 14.23 11.75
CA GLU A 85 21.35 13.12 11.10
C GLU A 85 20.36 12.12 10.47
N GLY A 86 19.32 11.71 11.21
CA GLY A 86 18.27 10.84 10.69
C GLY A 86 17.44 11.47 9.58
N VAL A 87 17.19 12.78 9.62
CA VAL A 87 16.55 13.51 8.50
C VAL A 87 17.45 13.51 7.27
N VAL A 88 18.75 13.79 7.44
CA VAL A 88 19.73 13.76 6.35
C VAL A 88 19.86 12.36 5.77
N GLU A 89 19.86 11.32 6.60
CA GLU A 89 19.89 9.92 6.16
C GLU A 89 18.64 9.58 5.35
N LEU A 90 17.45 9.90 5.85
CA LEU A 90 16.19 9.67 5.14
C LEU A 90 16.16 10.42 3.80
N TRP A 91 16.58 11.69 3.78
CA TRP A 91 16.67 12.47 2.55
C TRP A 91 17.70 11.92 1.58
N THR A 92 18.82 11.40 2.08
CA THR A 92 19.83 10.74 1.24
C THR A 92 19.22 9.51 0.60
N GLN A 93 18.55 8.65 1.38
CA GLN A 93 17.87 7.45 0.85
C GLN A 93 16.84 7.81 -0.22
N ILE A 94 16.01 8.84 -0.01
CA ILE A 94 15.02 9.30 -0.99
C ILE A 94 15.71 9.87 -2.23
N ALA A 95 16.73 10.72 -2.05
CA ALA A 95 17.41 11.40 -3.14
C ALA A 95 18.27 10.45 -4.00
N THR A 96 18.77 9.36 -3.42
CA THR A 96 19.59 8.37 -4.11
C THR A 96 18.84 7.10 -4.49
N ALA A 97 17.54 7.00 -4.18
CA ALA A 97 16.72 5.86 -4.56
C ALA A 97 16.68 5.71 -6.09
N ASP A 98 16.83 4.48 -6.58
CA ASP A 98 16.63 4.18 -8.00
C ASP A 98 15.12 4.05 -8.27
N PRO A 99 14.50 4.94 -9.06
CA PRO A 99 13.06 4.87 -9.33
C PRO A 99 12.64 3.57 -10.03
N ARG A 100 13.58 2.87 -10.69
CA ARG A 100 13.32 1.60 -11.38
C ARG A 100 13.06 0.44 -10.42
N GLU A 101 13.47 0.57 -9.15
CA GLU A 101 13.12 -0.39 -8.09
C GLU A 101 11.66 -0.28 -7.66
N LEU A 102 10.96 0.79 -8.04
CA LEU A 102 9.53 0.99 -7.76
C LEU A 102 8.69 0.80 -9.01
N THR A 103 9.10 1.42 -10.11
CA THR A 103 8.35 1.43 -11.37
C THR A 103 9.30 1.40 -12.56
N GLN A 104 9.01 0.52 -13.51
CA GLN A 104 9.74 0.48 -14.77
C GLN A 104 8.85 0.98 -15.92
N HIS A 105 9.33 1.98 -16.65
CA HIS A 105 8.82 2.30 -17.98
C HIS A 105 9.37 1.27 -18.96
N VAL A 106 8.49 0.48 -19.55
CA VAL A 106 8.82 -0.54 -20.56
C VAL A 106 8.04 -0.27 -21.84
N TYR A 107 8.58 -0.71 -22.97
CA TYR A 107 7.86 -0.71 -24.24
C TYR A 107 7.26 -2.09 -24.47
N ALA A 108 5.93 -2.15 -24.51
CA ALA A 108 5.16 -3.37 -24.73
C ALA A 108 4.72 -3.47 -26.21
N PRO A 109 4.37 -4.66 -26.72
CA PRO A 109 3.80 -4.82 -28.06
C PRO A 109 2.50 -4.02 -28.19
N CYS A 110 2.26 -3.41 -29.34
CA CYS A 110 0.94 -2.86 -29.66
C CYS A 110 -0.03 -4.01 -29.99
N ARG A 111 -1.33 -3.68 -30.13
CA ARG A 111 -2.38 -4.66 -30.46
C ARG A 111 -2.22 -5.36 -31.81
N TYR A 112 -1.31 -4.92 -32.66
CA TYR A 112 -1.08 -5.46 -34.01
C TYR A 112 0.29 -6.14 -34.13
N CYS A 113 1.13 -6.10 -33.08
CA CYS A 113 2.50 -6.63 -33.12
C CYS A 113 2.53 -8.10 -33.52
N HIS A 114 1.74 -8.92 -32.84
CA HIS A 114 1.78 -10.38 -32.94
C HIS A 114 0.47 -10.96 -33.49
N GLY A 115 -0.41 -10.10 -34.01
CA GLY A 115 -1.63 -10.55 -34.69
C GLY A 115 -1.30 -11.21 -36.03
N ILE A 116 -2.16 -12.13 -36.45
CA ILE A 116 -2.06 -12.78 -37.77
C ILE A 116 -2.12 -11.70 -38.85
N ASP A 117 -1.12 -11.68 -39.75
CA ASP A 117 -0.95 -10.65 -40.78
C ASP A 117 -0.97 -9.21 -40.23
N HIS A 118 -0.53 -9.01 -38.98
CA HIS A 118 -0.60 -7.74 -38.26
C HIS A 118 -2.01 -7.17 -38.07
N GLN A 119 -3.04 -8.03 -38.08
CA GLN A 119 -4.39 -7.64 -37.70
C GLN A 119 -4.53 -7.46 -36.18
N TYR A 120 -5.63 -6.84 -35.74
CA TYR A 120 -5.84 -6.53 -34.33
C TYR A 120 -5.97 -7.80 -33.48
N GLN A 121 -5.14 -7.93 -32.45
CA GLN A 121 -5.07 -9.09 -31.57
C GLN A 121 -5.84 -8.84 -30.26
N TRP A 122 -6.74 -9.78 -29.95
CA TRP A 122 -7.52 -9.81 -28.73
C TRP A 122 -6.78 -10.56 -27.62
N LYS A 123 -7.00 -10.21 -26.35
CA LYS A 123 -6.48 -10.95 -25.19
C LYS A 123 -7.16 -12.29 -25.06
N THR A 124 -8.49 -12.27 -25.17
CA THR A 124 -9.38 -13.42 -24.97
C THR A 124 -10.63 -13.26 -25.84
N GLU A 125 -11.32 -14.38 -26.10
CA GLU A 125 -12.63 -14.39 -26.77
C GLU A 125 -13.67 -13.52 -26.06
N ARG A 126 -13.60 -13.46 -24.72
CA ARG A 126 -14.44 -12.58 -23.91
C ARG A 126 -14.23 -11.10 -24.26
N GLU A 127 -12.98 -10.65 -24.37
CA GLU A 127 -12.67 -9.26 -24.75
C GLU A 127 -13.27 -8.91 -26.12
N PHE A 128 -13.13 -9.82 -27.09
CA PHE A 128 -13.72 -9.65 -28.42
C PHE A 128 -15.24 -9.60 -28.38
N THR A 129 -15.89 -10.56 -27.71
CA THR A 129 -17.35 -10.66 -27.63
C THR A 129 -17.96 -9.39 -27.01
N GLU A 130 -17.36 -8.90 -25.91
CA GLU A 130 -17.77 -7.65 -25.26
C GLU A 130 -17.59 -6.43 -26.17
N ALA A 131 -16.48 -6.36 -26.92
CA ALA A 131 -16.20 -5.28 -27.87
C ALA A 131 -17.16 -5.30 -29.07
N LYS A 132 -17.40 -6.48 -29.66
CA LYS A 132 -18.35 -6.69 -30.76
C LYS A 132 -19.76 -6.30 -30.34
N ALA A 133 -20.22 -6.77 -29.19
CA ALA A 133 -21.55 -6.42 -28.66
C ALA A 133 -21.71 -4.91 -28.46
N ARG A 134 -20.68 -4.23 -27.93
CA ARG A 134 -20.69 -2.77 -27.76
C ARG A 134 -20.76 -2.04 -29.10
N ALA A 135 -19.96 -2.45 -30.08
CA ALA A 135 -19.99 -1.87 -31.42
C ALA A 135 -21.35 -2.07 -32.09
N VAL A 136 -21.90 -3.28 -32.05
CA VAL A 136 -23.23 -3.60 -32.60
C VAL A 136 -24.33 -2.74 -31.96
N PHE A 137 -24.32 -2.61 -30.63
CA PHE A 137 -25.29 -1.75 -29.94
C PHE A 137 -25.17 -0.28 -30.32
N SER A 138 -23.95 0.20 -30.59
CA SER A 138 -23.69 1.58 -31.01
C SER A 138 -24.13 1.85 -32.45
N VAL A 139 -23.99 0.85 -33.34
CA VAL A 139 -24.29 0.97 -34.77
C VAL A 139 -25.76 0.76 -35.07
N PHE A 140 -26.42 -0.18 -34.40
CA PHE A 140 -27.80 -0.57 -34.67
C PHE A 140 -28.73 -0.17 -33.52
N SER A 141 -29.71 0.69 -33.81
CA SER A 141 -30.74 1.07 -32.83
C SER A 141 -31.85 0.02 -32.67
N ALA A 142 -32.18 -0.70 -33.75
CA ALA A 142 -33.23 -1.71 -33.75
C ALA A 142 -32.68 -3.08 -33.31
N GLU A 143 -33.46 -3.79 -32.48
CA GLU A 143 -33.13 -5.14 -31.97
C GLU A 143 -32.81 -6.13 -33.09
N LYS A 144 -33.66 -6.20 -34.12
CA LYS A 144 -33.45 -7.08 -35.29
C LYS A 144 -32.11 -6.82 -36.00
N GLY A 145 -31.66 -5.57 -36.05
CA GLY A 145 -30.37 -5.22 -36.65
C GLY A 145 -29.20 -5.67 -35.77
N ARG A 146 -29.35 -5.57 -34.45
CA ARG A 146 -28.35 -6.06 -33.49
C ARG A 146 -28.20 -7.57 -33.56
N ASP A 147 -29.30 -8.30 -33.55
CA ASP A 147 -29.28 -9.76 -33.59
C ASP A 147 -28.64 -10.27 -34.88
N ALA A 148 -28.99 -9.67 -36.02
CA ALA A 148 -28.42 -10.01 -37.32
C ALA A 148 -26.91 -9.70 -37.38
N ALA A 149 -26.46 -8.58 -36.81
CA ALA A 149 -25.04 -8.23 -36.76
C ALA A 149 -24.24 -9.11 -35.77
N MET A 150 -24.82 -9.43 -34.61
CA MET A 150 -24.20 -10.37 -33.65
C MET A 150 -24.04 -11.77 -34.27
N ALA A 151 -25.05 -12.23 -35.01
CA ALA A 151 -25.04 -13.51 -35.72
C ALA A 151 -24.15 -13.51 -36.98
N GLY A 152 -23.54 -12.38 -37.35
CA GLY A 152 -22.68 -12.28 -38.54
C GLY A 152 -23.44 -12.28 -39.87
N VAL A 153 -24.76 -12.03 -39.85
CA VAL A 153 -25.59 -11.90 -41.06
C VAL A 153 -25.40 -10.54 -41.73
N ILE A 154 -25.10 -9.51 -40.93
CA ILE A 154 -24.79 -8.16 -41.40
C ILE A 154 -23.34 -7.87 -41.04
N GLU A 155 -22.52 -7.64 -42.06
CA GLU A 155 -21.15 -7.15 -41.92
C GLU A 155 -21.16 -5.62 -42.03
N ASP A 156 -20.57 -4.94 -41.05
CA ASP A 156 -20.38 -3.49 -41.04
C ASP A 156 -18.93 -3.21 -40.62
N PRO A 157 -18.15 -2.41 -41.36
CA PRO A 157 -16.75 -2.12 -41.05
C PRO A 157 -16.51 -1.51 -39.65
N ARG A 158 -17.56 -0.96 -39.01
CA ARG A 158 -17.48 -0.41 -37.66
C ARG A 158 -17.60 -1.48 -36.58
N ILE A 159 -17.99 -2.69 -36.95
CA ILE A 159 -18.00 -3.84 -36.05
C ILE A 159 -16.63 -4.53 -36.17
N PRO A 160 -15.90 -4.71 -35.06
CA PRO A 160 -14.62 -5.38 -35.09
C PRO A 160 -14.76 -6.87 -35.47
N ASP A 161 -13.76 -7.40 -36.15
CA ASP A 161 -13.54 -8.82 -36.36
C ASP A 161 -12.47 -9.39 -35.42
N ASP A 162 -12.24 -10.70 -35.50
CA ASP A 162 -11.20 -11.43 -34.77
C ASP A 162 -10.10 -12.00 -35.68
N ALA A 163 -9.89 -11.42 -36.87
CA ALA A 163 -8.94 -11.92 -37.86
C ALA A 163 -7.48 -11.95 -37.33
N GLY A 164 -7.13 -11.02 -36.43
CA GLY A 164 -5.81 -11.00 -35.77
C GLY A 164 -5.63 -12.02 -34.65
N GLY A 165 -6.69 -12.77 -34.32
CA GLY A 165 -6.67 -13.85 -33.35
C GLY A 165 -6.64 -13.40 -31.89
N TYR A 166 -6.43 -14.38 -31.02
CA TYR A 166 -6.45 -14.23 -29.57
C TYR A 166 -5.07 -14.48 -28.96
N GLY A 167 -4.89 -14.06 -27.71
CA GLY A 167 -3.69 -14.34 -26.93
C GLY A 167 -2.77 -13.15 -26.71
N TYR A 168 -3.20 -11.92 -27.02
CA TYR A 168 -2.38 -10.72 -26.76
C TYR A 168 -1.84 -10.67 -25.32
N ARG A 169 -0.53 -10.43 -25.19
CA ARG A 169 0.19 -10.27 -23.92
C ARG A 169 0.98 -8.97 -23.91
N LEU A 170 0.69 -8.12 -22.92
CA LEU A 170 1.41 -6.86 -22.69
C LEU A 170 2.85 -7.09 -22.20
N THR A 171 3.15 -8.28 -21.70
CA THR A 171 4.45 -8.65 -21.10
C THR A 171 5.45 -9.21 -22.10
N GLU A 172 5.05 -9.42 -23.35
CA GLU A 172 5.96 -9.86 -24.42
C GLU A 172 6.77 -8.68 -24.94
N ASP A 173 7.80 -8.96 -25.74
CA ASP A 173 8.56 -7.91 -26.43
C ASP A 173 7.80 -7.40 -27.66
N PRO A 174 7.94 -6.11 -28.03
CA PRO A 174 7.41 -5.58 -29.28
C PRO A 174 7.96 -6.32 -30.49
N ASN A 175 7.11 -6.66 -31.46
CA ASN A 175 7.55 -7.28 -32.71
C ASN A 175 8.42 -6.29 -33.50
N PRO A 176 9.68 -6.63 -33.83
CA PRO A 176 10.57 -5.75 -34.57
C PRO A 176 10.09 -5.48 -36.01
N ASN A 177 9.17 -6.27 -36.55
CA ASN A 177 8.64 -6.05 -37.90
C ASN A 177 7.22 -5.50 -37.89
N CYS A 178 6.71 -5.05 -36.73
CA CYS A 178 5.37 -4.47 -36.66
C CYS A 178 5.29 -3.18 -37.51
N PRO A 179 4.37 -3.10 -38.48
CA PRO A 179 4.18 -1.91 -39.30
C PRO A 179 3.47 -0.78 -38.53
N GLU A 180 2.76 -1.09 -37.45
CA GLU A 180 1.93 -0.12 -36.72
C GLU A 180 2.68 0.67 -35.64
N CYS A 181 3.57 0.02 -34.87
CA CYS A 181 4.29 0.66 -33.76
C CYS A 181 5.80 0.84 -34.01
N PRO A 182 6.22 1.18 -35.24
CA PRO A 182 7.54 1.02 -35.86
C PRO A 182 8.71 0.70 -34.91
N ARG A 183 8.75 -0.53 -34.36
CA ARG A 183 9.74 -1.02 -33.37
C ARG A 183 9.81 -0.29 -32.03
N MET A 184 8.99 0.72 -31.80
CA MET A 184 8.92 1.47 -30.55
C MET A 184 7.97 0.82 -29.54
N GLY A 185 7.03 -0.02 -30.00
CA GLY A 185 5.99 -0.56 -29.11
C GLY A 185 5.08 0.54 -28.57
N VAL A 186 4.39 0.25 -27.47
CA VAL A 186 3.58 1.20 -26.71
C VAL A 186 4.15 1.33 -25.31
N GLU A 187 4.20 2.55 -24.78
CA GLU A 187 4.65 2.77 -23.41
C GLU A 187 3.72 2.05 -22.42
N ALA A 188 4.33 1.30 -21.51
CA ALA A 188 3.64 0.65 -20.40
C ALA A 188 4.46 0.84 -19.12
N THR A 189 3.76 0.98 -18.00
CA THR A 189 4.39 1.04 -16.68
C THR A 189 4.14 -0.28 -15.97
N ARG A 190 5.22 -0.92 -15.53
CA ARG A 190 5.18 -2.11 -14.68
C ARG A 190 5.59 -1.72 -13.27
N ALA A 191 4.78 -2.08 -12.29
CA ALA A 191 5.20 -2.07 -10.89
C ALA A 191 6.25 -3.18 -10.67
N ALA A 192 7.33 -2.82 -9.99
CA ALA A 192 8.43 -3.75 -9.67
C ALA A 192 7.99 -4.83 -8.67
#